data_AF-U1GKB7-F1
#
_entry.id   AF-U1GKB7-F1
#
_cell.length_a   1.000
_cell.length_b   1.000
_cell.length_c   1.000
_cell.angle_alpha   90.00
_cell.angle_beta   90.00
_cell.angle_gamma   90.00
#
_symmetry.space_group_name_H-M   'P 1'
#
loop_
_entity.id
_entity.type
_entity.pdbx_description
1 polymer ?
#
loop_
_entity_poly.entity_id
_entity_poly.type
_entity_poly.pdbx_seq_one_letter_code
_entity_poly.pdbx_strand_id
1 'polypeptide(L)'
;MNADDVLDILYYYWVLSDEYYPEERQRVQHAALNLFCASTTSRAGTIVESIGYLKQNQAVEYRDIQLYALQDKGNPGSVKLGMLITLRLLKGRRNRGNPPLIKFLERQDVPSFCLIKVICGLALKDKAFASK
;
A
#
# COMPACT_ATOMS: atom_id res chain seq x y z
N MET A 1 5.06 -12.28 11.04
CA MET A 1 6.16 -11.62 10.32
C MET A 1 6.67 -10.54 11.23
N ASN A 2 7.88 -10.71 11.74
CA ASN A 2 8.58 -9.71 12.52
C ASN A 2 9.01 -8.54 11.60
N ALA A 3 9.36 -7.40 12.18
CA ALA A 3 9.84 -6.25 11.41
C ALA A 3 11.10 -6.59 10.60
N ASP A 4 12.01 -7.39 11.18
CA ASP A 4 13.24 -7.84 10.52
C ASP A 4 12.92 -8.70 9.28
N ASP A 5 11.97 -9.63 9.39
CA ASP A 5 11.52 -10.42 8.23
C ASP A 5 11.02 -9.53 7.08
N VAL A 6 10.26 -8.47 7.40
CA VAL A 6 9.77 -7.53 6.38
C VAL A 6 10.94 -6.78 5.75
N LEU A 7 11.92 -6.36 6.55
CA LEU A 7 13.10 -5.67 6.04
C LEU A 7 13.92 -6.57 5.11
N ASP A 8 14.16 -7.81 5.52
CA ASP A 8 14.92 -8.79 4.74
C ASP A 8 14.24 -9.09 3.41
N ILE A 9 12.91 -9.28 3.43
CA ILE A 9 12.12 -9.49 2.22
C ILE A 9 12.22 -8.26 1.30
N LEU A 10 12.06 -7.06 1.83
CA LEU A 10 12.18 -5.83 1.03
C LEU A 10 13.60 -5.67 0.49
N TYR A 11 14.62 -5.84 1.32
CA TYR A 11 16.02 -5.73 0.91
C TYR A 11 16.35 -6.72 -0.20
N TYR A 12 15.90 -7.97 -0.07
CA TYR A 12 16.07 -8.98 -1.10
C TYR A 12 15.48 -8.52 -2.44
N TYR A 13 14.19 -8.17 -2.47
CA TYR A 13 13.53 -7.77 -3.72
C TYR A 13 14.10 -6.48 -4.33
N TRP A 14 14.61 -5.55 -3.50
CA TRP A 14 15.10 -4.25 -3.97
C TRP A 14 16.59 -4.26 -4.37
N VAL A 15 17.42 -5.09 -3.73
CA VAL A 15 18.89 -5.02 -3.87
C VAL A 15 19.50 -6.30 -4.40
N LEU A 16 19.01 -7.46 -3.96
CA LEU A 16 19.65 -8.76 -4.26
C LEU A 16 18.97 -9.55 -5.36
N SER A 17 17.70 -9.27 -5.63
CA SER A 17 16.90 -10.04 -6.58
C SER A 17 17.25 -9.68 -8.02
N ASP A 18 17.76 -10.68 -8.73
CA ASP A 18 17.96 -10.68 -10.19
C ASP A 18 16.72 -11.16 -10.96
N GLU A 19 15.55 -11.25 -10.30
CA GLU A 19 14.31 -11.62 -10.96
C GLU A 19 13.93 -10.60 -12.04
N TYR A 20 13.56 -11.11 -13.21
CA TYR A 20 13.10 -10.27 -14.30
C TYR A 20 11.66 -9.79 -14.05
N TYR A 21 11.52 -8.48 -13.88
CA TYR A 21 10.22 -7.81 -13.87
C TYR A 21 10.00 -7.13 -15.24
N PRO A 22 8.97 -7.54 -16.02
CA PRO A 22 8.59 -6.83 -17.25
C PRO A 22 8.46 -5.32 -17.08
N GLU A 23 7.96 -4.88 -15.92
CA GLU A 23 8.02 -3.48 -15.50
C GLU A 23 8.43 -3.38 -14.03
N GLU A 24 9.36 -2.47 -13.73
CA GLU A 24 9.78 -2.16 -12.35
C GLU A 24 8.61 -1.75 -11.43
N ARG A 25 7.50 -1.30 -12.01
CA ARG A 25 6.23 -1.07 -11.32
C ARG A 25 5.77 -2.30 -10.52
N GLN A 26 5.96 -3.51 -11.04
CA GLN A 26 5.54 -4.76 -10.39
C GLN A 26 6.33 -5.03 -9.11
N ARG A 27 7.63 -4.75 -9.11
CA ARG A 27 8.49 -4.83 -7.91
C ARG A 27 7.99 -3.90 -6.80
N VAL A 28 7.65 -2.65 -7.17
CA VAL A 28 7.07 -1.66 -6.23
C VAL A 28 5.69 -2.10 -5.73
N GLN A 29 4.87 -2.73 -6.59
CA GLN A 29 3.57 -3.28 -6.22
C GLN A 29 3.70 -4.44 -5.22
N HIS A 30 4.70 -5.32 -5.37
CA HIS A 30 5.01 -6.36 -4.38
C HIS A 30 5.43 -5.76 -3.04
N ALA A 31 6.28 -4.72 -3.05
CA ALA A 31 6.64 -4.01 -1.83
C ALA A 31 5.40 -3.42 -1.12
N ALA A 32 4.47 -2.83 -1.88
CA ALA A 32 3.22 -2.30 -1.32
C ALA A 32 2.37 -3.40 -0.66
N LEU A 33 2.24 -4.56 -1.32
CA LEU A 33 1.50 -5.71 -0.81
C LEU A 33 2.11 -6.23 0.50
N ASN A 34 3.44 -6.39 0.55
CA ASN A 34 4.15 -6.87 1.74
C ASN A 34 3.99 -5.88 2.91
N LEU A 35 4.22 -4.58 2.67
CA LEU A 35 4.08 -3.55 3.68
C LEU A 35 2.64 -3.43 4.20
N PHE A 36 1.65 -3.52 3.31
CA PHE A 36 0.26 -3.48 3.71
C PHE A 36 -0.12 -4.69 4.58
N CYS A 37 0.22 -5.90 4.15
CA CYS A 37 -0.09 -7.12 4.90
C CYS A 37 0.62 -7.12 6.25
N ALA A 38 1.89 -6.70 6.31
CA ALA A 38 2.67 -6.62 7.54
C ALA A 38 2.10 -5.59 8.52
N SER A 39 1.69 -4.42 8.04
CA SER A 39 1.20 -3.31 8.89
C SER A 39 -0.23 -3.49 9.39
N THR A 40 -1.06 -4.25 8.67
CA THR A 40 -2.50 -4.37 8.98
C THR A 40 -2.91 -5.76 9.44
N THR A 41 -2.01 -6.74 9.36
CA THR A 41 -2.33 -8.18 9.50
C THR A 41 -3.42 -8.68 8.55
N SER A 42 -3.75 -7.89 7.52
CA SER A 42 -4.76 -8.26 6.52
C SER A 42 -4.24 -9.36 5.62
N ARG A 43 -5.15 -10.24 5.20
CA ARG A 43 -4.86 -11.24 4.17
C ARG A 43 -4.76 -10.56 2.81
N ALA A 44 -3.91 -11.08 1.93
CA ALA A 44 -3.79 -10.61 0.54
C ALA A 44 -5.17 -10.52 -0.16
N GLY A 45 -6.09 -11.45 0.12
CA GLY A 45 -7.48 -11.47 -0.36
C GLY A 45 -8.34 -10.24 -0.02
N THR A 46 -7.86 -9.37 0.87
CA THR A 46 -8.46 -8.08 1.26
C THR A 46 -8.00 -6.93 0.37
N ILE A 47 -6.87 -7.12 -0.31
CA ILE A 47 -6.28 -6.12 -1.21
C ILE A 47 -6.53 -6.52 -2.66
N VAL A 48 -6.32 -7.80 -2.97
CA VAL A 48 -6.46 -8.36 -4.31
C VAL A 48 -7.29 -9.64 -4.21
N GLU A 49 -8.32 -9.73 -5.03
CA GLU A 49 -9.18 -10.89 -5.19
C GLU A 49 -9.04 -11.39 -6.63
N SER A 50 -8.88 -12.71 -6.76
CA SER A 50 -8.59 -13.38 -8.03
C SER A 50 -9.74 -14.31 -8.40
N ILE A 51 -9.98 -14.44 -9.71
CA ILE A 51 -11.00 -15.29 -10.36
C ILE A 51 -11.09 -16.69 -9.76
N GLY A 52 -9.99 -17.26 -9.26
CA GLY A 52 -9.95 -18.64 -8.79
C GLY A 52 -11.01 -18.99 -7.74
N TYR A 53 -11.40 -18.07 -6.87
CA TYR A 53 -12.37 -18.34 -5.79
C TYR A 53 -13.78 -17.79 -6.07
N LEU A 54 -13.92 -16.52 -6.46
CA LEU A 54 -15.23 -15.88 -6.70
C LEU A 54 -15.53 -15.58 -8.17
N LYS A 55 -14.67 -15.99 -9.10
CA LYS A 55 -14.77 -15.64 -10.54
C LYS A 55 -14.84 -14.13 -10.80
N GLN A 56 -14.30 -13.33 -9.89
CA GLN A 56 -14.19 -11.88 -10.00
C GLN A 56 -12.71 -11.49 -9.93
N ASN A 57 -12.36 -10.36 -10.54
CA ASN A 57 -11.05 -9.74 -10.41
C ASN A 57 -11.27 -8.37 -9.80
N GLN A 58 -11.14 -8.28 -8.48
CA GLN A 58 -11.30 -7.04 -7.74
C GLN A 58 -10.03 -6.72 -6.98
N ALA A 59 -9.66 -5.46 -6.92
CA ALA A 59 -8.56 -4.99 -6.10
C ALA A 59 -8.93 -3.69 -5.39
N VAL A 60 -8.13 -3.33 -4.39
CA VAL A 60 -8.08 -1.97 -3.87
C VAL A 60 -7.57 -1.07 -5.00
N GLU A 61 -8.33 -0.02 -5.30
CA GLU A 61 -8.05 0.91 -6.38
C GLU A 61 -7.68 2.29 -5.81
N TYR A 62 -7.14 3.19 -6.63
CA TYR A 62 -6.82 4.55 -6.18
C TYR A 62 -8.02 5.32 -5.63
N ARG A 63 -9.24 5.03 -6.11
CA ARG A 63 -10.48 5.61 -5.54
C ARG A 63 -10.74 5.23 -4.08
N ASP A 64 -10.12 4.15 -3.60
CA ASP A 64 -10.25 3.68 -2.21
C ASP A 64 -9.24 4.33 -1.27
N ILE A 65 -8.33 5.14 -1.82
CA ILE A 65 -7.22 5.77 -1.11
C ILE A 65 -7.45 7.28 -1.05
N GLN A 66 -7.36 7.84 0.15
CA GLN A 66 -7.42 9.28 0.39
C GLN A 66 -6.09 9.73 0.98
N LEU A 67 -5.46 10.72 0.37
CA LEU A 67 -4.20 11.31 0.82
C LEU A 67 -4.44 12.70 1.43
N TYR A 68 -3.75 12.96 2.53
CA TYR A 68 -3.85 14.20 3.28
C TYR A 68 -2.47 14.78 3.56
N ALA A 69 -2.34 16.09 3.41
CA ALA A 69 -1.23 16.87 3.95
C ALA A 69 -1.58 17.25 5.40
N LEU A 70 -0.81 16.74 6.36
CA LEU A 70 -0.99 17.01 7.79
C LEU A 70 0.16 17.89 8.26
N GLN A 71 -0.15 18.89 9.09
CA GLN A 71 0.90 19.69 9.74
C GLN A 71 1.69 18.82 10.71
N ASP A 72 3.03 18.86 10.63
CA ASP A 72 3.87 18.15 11.58
C ASP A 72 3.92 18.89 12.91
N LYS A 73 3.47 18.22 13.98
CA LYS A 73 3.56 18.78 15.34
C LYS A 73 5.01 18.83 15.85
N GLY A 74 5.89 17.96 15.35
CA GLY A 74 7.28 17.87 15.78
C GLY A 74 8.19 18.93 15.15
N ASN A 75 7.80 19.47 13.99
CA ASN A 75 8.58 20.48 13.28
C ASN A 75 7.63 21.53 12.66
N PRO A 76 7.34 22.63 13.38
CA PRO A 76 6.43 23.66 12.92
C PRO A 76 6.88 24.22 11.56
N GLY A 77 6.03 24.07 10.55
CA GLY A 77 6.31 24.48 9.17
C GLY A 77 6.58 23.33 8.20
N SER A 78 6.78 22.10 8.70
CA SER A 78 6.82 20.91 7.86
C SER A 78 5.45 20.22 7.73
N VAL A 79 5.30 19.45 6.67
CA VAL A 79 4.10 18.67 6.36
C VAL A 79 4.46 17.19 6.37
N LYS A 80 3.59 16.37 6.96
CA LYS A 80 3.62 14.91 6.89
C LYS A 80 2.44 14.41 6.07
N LEU A 81 2.64 13.33 5.34
CA LEU A 81 1.55 12.69 4.61
C LEU A 81 0.74 11.77 5.53
N GLY A 82 -0.58 11.90 5.46
CA GLY A 82 -1.54 10.94 5.99
C GLY A 82 -2.23 10.20 4.85
N MET A 83 -2.55 8.93 5.06
CA MET A 83 -3.28 8.12 4.08
C MET A 83 -4.38 7.32 4.75
N LEU A 84 -5.59 7.37 4.19
CA LEU A 84 -6.71 6.52 4.55
C LEU A 84 -6.97 5.52 3.43
N ILE A 85 -7.07 4.24 3.76
CA ILE A 85 -7.43 3.18 2.81
C ILE A 85 -8.73 2.53 3.24
N THR A 86 -9.70 2.46 2.31
CA THR A 86 -11.00 1.82 2.52
C THR A 86 -10.96 0.36 2.08
N LEU A 87 -11.19 -0.58 3.01
CA LEU A 87 -11.13 -2.02 2.71
C LEU A 87 -12.49 -2.62 2.37
N ARG A 88 -12.87 -2.47 1.10
CA ARG A 88 -14.13 -3.02 0.57
C ARG A 88 -14.13 -4.53 0.38
N LEU A 89 -12.95 -5.16 0.30
CA LEU A 89 -12.80 -6.56 -0.12
C LEU A 89 -12.64 -7.54 1.06
N LEU A 90 -13.20 -7.22 2.23
CA LEU A 90 -13.16 -8.13 3.39
C LEU A 90 -13.96 -9.42 3.13
N LYS A 91 -13.36 -10.55 3.54
CA LYS A 91 -14.03 -11.86 3.47
C LYS A 91 -15.37 -11.83 4.21
N GLY A 92 -16.43 -12.30 3.55
CA GLY A 92 -17.79 -12.34 4.12
C GLY A 92 -18.53 -11.00 4.14
N ARG A 93 -17.86 -9.86 3.88
CA ARG A 93 -18.46 -8.52 3.82
C ARG A 93 -18.02 -7.71 2.60
N ARG A 94 -17.70 -8.40 1.50
CA ARG A 94 -17.24 -7.75 0.25
C ARG A 94 -18.29 -6.77 -0.26
N ASN A 95 -17.89 -5.51 -0.46
CA ASN A 95 -18.76 -4.42 -0.94
C ASN A 95 -20.09 -4.31 -0.16
N ARG A 96 -20.10 -4.71 1.12
CA ARG A 96 -21.30 -4.72 1.96
C ARG A 96 -21.04 -4.07 3.31
N GLY A 97 -22.03 -3.34 3.79
CA GLY A 97 -21.95 -2.62 5.07
C GLY A 97 -20.97 -1.46 5.02
N ASN A 98 -20.51 -1.03 6.19
CA ASN A 98 -19.51 0.03 6.31
C ASN A 98 -18.10 -0.59 6.30
N PRO A 99 -17.30 -0.43 5.22
CA PRO A 99 -15.95 -0.98 5.15
C PRO A 99 -15.03 -0.25 6.14
N PRO A 100 -14.07 -0.96 6.78
CA PRO A 100 -13.15 -0.29 7.68
C PRO A 100 -12.18 0.60 6.91
N LEU A 101 -11.83 1.71 7.57
CA LEU A 101 -10.83 2.68 7.15
C LEU A 101 -9.56 2.42 7.95
N ILE A 102 -8.47 2.09 7.25
CA ILE A 102 -7.15 1.96 7.86
C ILE A 102 -6.40 3.27 7.67
N LYS A 103 -5.82 3.77 8.77
CA LYS A 103 -5.05 5.02 8.79
C LYS A 103 -3.56 4.72 8.77
N PHE A 104 -2.85 5.39 7.89
CA PHE A 104 -1.40 5.40 7.83
C PHE A 104 -0.89 6.82 8.01
N LEU A 105 0.23 6.94 8.70
CA LEU A 105 1.02 8.16 8.79
C LEU A 105 2.36 7.92 8.14
N GLU A 106 2.91 8.99 7.57
CA GLU A 106 4.23 8.94 6.97
C GLU A 106 5.29 8.56 8.00
N ARG A 107 6.15 7.60 7.61
CA ARG A 107 7.34 7.22 8.36
C ARG A 107 8.57 7.91 7.77
N GLN A 108 9.27 8.66 8.62
CA GLN A 108 10.48 9.40 8.28
C GLN A 108 11.74 8.76 8.88
N ASP A 109 11.58 8.04 10.00
CA ASP A 109 12.60 7.24 10.68
C ASP A 109 13.14 6.11 9.79
N VAL A 110 12.22 5.33 9.19
CA VAL A 110 12.57 4.18 8.35
C VAL A 110 11.77 4.23 7.05
N PRO A 111 12.27 4.97 6.02
CA PRO A 111 11.55 5.18 4.77
C PRO A 111 11.20 3.90 4.02
N SER A 112 11.99 2.83 4.16
CA SER A 112 11.74 1.51 3.56
C SER A 112 10.43 0.88 4.03
N PHE A 113 9.96 1.22 5.23
CA PHE A 113 8.68 0.76 5.76
C PHE A 113 7.51 1.72 5.50
N CYS A 114 7.73 2.81 4.78
CA CYS A 114 6.70 3.81 4.56
C CYS A 114 5.80 3.41 3.37
N LEU A 115 4.68 2.75 3.67
CA LEU A 115 3.69 2.37 2.65
C LEU A 115 3.21 3.58 1.82
N ILE A 116 3.04 4.76 2.43
CA ILE A 116 2.59 5.97 1.73
C ILE A 116 3.55 6.31 0.58
N LYS A 117 4.87 6.25 0.81
CA LYS A 117 5.86 6.55 -0.23
C LYS A 117 5.79 5.55 -1.39
N VAL A 118 5.59 4.27 -1.08
CA VAL A 118 5.43 3.23 -2.10
C VAL A 118 4.16 3.45 -2.93
N ILE A 119 3.03 3.76 -2.29
CA ILE A 119 1.76 4.08 -2.97
C ILE A 119 1.89 5.34 -3.83
N CYS A 120 2.54 6.40 -3.32
CA CYS A 120 2.80 7.61 -4.09
C CYS A 120 3.68 7.31 -5.32
N GLY A 121 4.70 6.45 -5.19
CA GLY A 121 5.53 6.01 -6.31
C GLY A 121 4.72 5.32 -7.41
N LEU A 122 3.82 4.40 -7.03
CA LEU A 122 2.89 3.75 -7.97
C LEU A 122 1.95 4.77 -8.62
N ALA A 123 1.35 5.65 -7.82
CA ALA A 123 0.41 6.66 -8.30
C ALA A 123 1.07 7.66 -9.27
N LEU A 124 2.33 8.04 -9.04
CA LEU A 124 3.11 8.87 -9.96
C LEU A 124 3.38 8.14 -11.28
N LYS A 125 3.82 6.88 -11.21
CA LYS A 125 4.07 6.05 -12.41
C LYS A 125 2.80 5.85 -13.23
N ASP A 126 1.67 5.67 -12.56
CA ASP A 126 0.35 5.46 -13.17
C ASP A 126 -0.34 6.78 -13.59
N LYS A 127 0.30 7.93 -13.38
CA LYS A 127 -0.26 9.26 -13.63
C LYS A 127 -1.60 9.51 -12.92
N ALA A 128 -1.81 8.89 -11.75
CA ALA A 128 -3.04 8.98 -10.99
C ALA A 128 -3.34 10.39 -10.45
N PHE A 129 -2.30 11.24 -10.32
CA PHE A 129 -2.44 12.64 -9.91
C PHE A 129 -2.61 13.61 -11.08
N ALA A 130 -2.49 13.15 -12.32
CA ALA A 130 -2.70 14.03 -13.47
C ALA A 130 -4.18 14.44 -13.49
N SER A 131 -4.44 15.75 -13.35
CA SER A 131 -5.77 16.28 -13.64
C SER A 131 -6.07 16.00 -15.11
N LYS A 132 -7.27 15.50 -15.38
CA LYS A 132 -7.87 15.69 -16.71
C LYS A 132 -8.13 17.17 -16.95
#